data_AF-A0A7C5KBU7-F1
#
_entry.id   AF-A0A7C5KBU7-F1
#
_cell.length_a   1.000
_cell.length_b   1.000
_cell.length_c   1.000
_cell.angle_alpha   90.00
_cell.angle_beta   90.00
_cell.angle_gamma   90.00
#
_symmetry.space_group_name_H-M   'P 1'
#
loop_
_entity.id
_entity.type
_entity.pdbx_description
1 polymer ?
#
loop_
_entity_poly.entity_id
_entity_poly.type
_entity_poly.pdbx_seq_one_letter_code
_entity_poly.pdbx_strand_id
1 'polypeptide(L)'
;MKNITVTVIFEGSALNRDEKIGGNIQSIKKLNVDGNLKSFLSRPAIRHYLFNTLVKAYPDDWKPAKVTHQGGVAQFDITQDDILTSAELDAFGYMFTIEKEMSITRKAPVGITKAISIGNYNQDMVFYANHDLVNRAKHQGLDITPNPYQSEEHKSMYKVSFTIDTEIFGKDVWVVKNEPKYDESVKQLTIELKKPESIVLSNVEKDENVENDENCYKIGEERIYNKGNQLKVAKGLMNEKSEKKKGESEVKKYLQFKKEFIKEKKTNLKIEDYESVQEDNSEYYTFSLTRIPEYDPKERQLKLETGLVKKIKNAVKKPDNSYEIIKKENSQGQNQKEEKIGTIKVEKINNSDAYKVIFELSEEIKKKRIKQILEAIHDGLVAHSSGEDNTIVPLFMIASEVVVPSPVFHSYIDVVNGEIIGISDCLNNSWVCYNTFNKDDKEKENHKVFIKGTERLKFNLIY
;
A
#
# COMPACT_ATOMS: atom_id res chain seq x y z
N MET A 1 8.15 -23.51 3.08
CA MET A 1 8.63 -22.95 1.79
C MET A 1 9.89 -22.16 2.09
N LYS A 2 10.89 -22.13 1.21
CA LYS A 2 12.09 -21.31 1.41
C LYS A 2 11.88 -19.93 0.78
N ASN A 3 12.69 -18.96 1.22
CA ASN A 3 12.68 -17.61 0.65
C ASN A 3 13.11 -17.64 -0.81
N ILE A 4 12.68 -16.65 -1.59
CA ILE A 4 12.95 -16.62 -3.03
C ILE A 4 13.67 -15.33 -3.37
N THR A 5 14.65 -15.42 -4.25
CA THR A 5 15.32 -14.27 -4.85
C THR A 5 15.18 -14.36 -6.37
N VAL A 6 15.00 -13.21 -7.02
CA VAL A 6 14.89 -13.10 -8.48
C VAL A 6 15.67 -11.87 -8.92
N THR A 7 16.46 -11.99 -9.98
CA THR A 7 17.06 -10.83 -10.66
C THR A 7 16.69 -10.87 -12.13
N VAL A 8 16.23 -9.74 -12.64
CA VAL A 8 15.74 -9.54 -13.99
C VAL A 8 16.54 -8.45 -14.67
N ILE A 9 16.93 -8.70 -15.91
CA ILE A 9 17.39 -7.68 -16.84
C ILE A 9 16.36 -7.55 -17.96
N PHE A 10 15.93 -6.33 -18.22
CA PHE A 10 14.93 -5.99 -19.25
C PHE A 10 15.35 -4.74 -20.01
N GLU A 11 14.81 -4.54 -21.20
CA GLU A 11 14.98 -3.29 -21.95
C GLU A 11 13.83 -2.33 -21.62
N GLY A 12 14.13 -1.05 -21.39
CA GLY A 12 13.12 -0.03 -21.13
C GLY A 12 13.50 1.31 -21.75
N SER A 13 12.51 2.18 -21.93
CA SER A 13 12.70 3.55 -22.43
C SER A 13 11.90 4.52 -21.58
N ALA A 14 12.57 5.51 -20.98
CA ALA A 14 11.94 6.65 -20.29
C ALA A 14 10.75 6.33 -19.32
N LEU A 15 10.76 5.15 -18.68
CA LEU A 15 9.64 4.60 -17.91
C LEU A 15 9.30 5.32 -16.60
N ASN A 16 10.08 6.30 -16.19
CA ASN A 16 9.95 6.93 -14.87
C ASN A 16 10.37 8.39 -14.94
N ARG A 17 9.42 9.22 -15.38
CA ARG A 17 9.58 10.68 -15.52
C ARG A 17 9.33 11.40 -14.18
N ASP A 18 9.99 12.53 -13.98
CA ASP A 18 9.78 13.41 -12.84
C ASP A 18 8.75 14.51 -13.14
N GLU A 19 8.45 15.32 -12.12
CA GLU A 19 7.73 16.56 -12.33
C GLU A 19 8.46 17.45 -13.35
N LYS A 20 7.68 18.22 -14.13
CA LYS A 20 8.22 19.00 -15.23
C LYS A 20 9.17 20.07 -14.70
N ILE A 21 10.44 19.99 -15.09
CA ILE A 21 11.43 21.03 -14.77
C ILE A 21 11.09 22.27 -15.61
N GLY A 22 10.98 23.44 -14.96
CA GLY A 22 10.64 24.69 -15.64
C GLY A 22 9.27 24.70 -16.34
N GLY A 23 8.38 23.75 -16.00
CA GLY A 23 7.03 23.63 -16.55
C GLY A 23 6.92 22.97 -17.93
N ASN A 24 8.02 22.83 -18.68
CA ASN A 24 8.01 22.34 -20.06
C ASN A 24 9.05 21.24 -20.39
N ILE A 25 9.89 20.83 -19.42
CA ILE A 25 10.86 19.74 -19.63
C ILE A 25 10.39 18.49 -18.88
N GLN A 26 10.07 17.44 -19.62
CA GLN A 26 9.81 16.12 -19.06
C GLN A 26 11.13 15.42 -18.75
N SER A 27 11.57 15.48 -17.50
CA SER A 27 12.84 14.88 -17.07
C SER A 27 12.67 13.41 -16.67
N ILE A 28 13.71 12.60 -16.82
CA ILE A 28 13.77 11.23 -16.29
C ILE A 28 14.52 11.19 -14.96
N LYS A 29 14.16 10.26 -14.07
CA LYS A 29 14.88 10.08 -12.80
C LYS A 29 16.27 9.50 -13.02
N LYS A 30 17.28 10.15 -12.45
CA LYS A 30 18.71 9.86 -12.63
C LYS A 30 19.44 9.76 -11.29
N LEU A 31 20.51 8.97 -11.22
CA LEU A 31 21.45 8.94 -10.10
C LEU A 31 22.90 8.80 -10.59
N ASN A 32 23.85 9.23 -9.77
CA ASN A 32 25.27 8.96 -10.01
C ASN A 32 25.64 7.59 -9.42
N VAL A 33 26.21 6.71 -10.24
CA VAL A 33 26.78 5.42 -9.85
C VAL A 33 28.20 5.37 -10.37
N ASP A 34 29.17 5.34 -9.45
CA ASP A 34 30.60 5.27 -9.77
C ASP A 34 31.07 6.32 -10.80
N GLY A 35 30.63 7.57 -10.62
CA GLY A 35 30.97 8.68 -11.51
C GLY A 35 30.14 8.73 -12.81
N ASN A 36 29.31 7.72 -13.07
CA ASN A 36 28.47 7.67 -14.26
C ASN A 36 27.02 8.06 -13.94
N LEU A 37 26.41 8.86 -14.79
CA LEU A 37 25.00 9.19 -14.69
C LEU A 37 24.16 8.03 -15.24
N LYS A 38 23.28 7.46 -14.42
CA LYS A 38 22.38 6.36 -14.77
C LYS A 38 20.93 6.78 -14.60
N SER A 39 20.05 6.35 -15.49
CA SER A 39 18.61 6.49 -15.25
C SER A 39 18.10 5.36 -14.37
N PHE A 40 16.99 5.57 -13.65
CA PHE A 40 16.42 4.51 -12.83
C PHE A 40 14.90 4.57 -12.69
N LEU A 41 14.30 3.40 -12.48
CA LEU A 41 12.94 3.27 -11.96
C LEU A 41 12.99 3.15 -10.44
N SER A 42 12.21 3.99 -9.77
CA SER A 42 12.10 3.97 -8.32
C SER A 42 11.44 2.69 -7.83
N ARG A 43 11.72 2.30 -6.58
CA ARG A 43 11.04 1.16 -5.94
C ARG A 43 9.50 1.30 -5.98
N PRO A 44 8.91 2.46 -5.63
CA PRO A 44 7.46 2.66 -5.76
C PRO A 44 6.93 2.49 -7.18
N ALA A 45 7.67 2.94 -8.21
CA ALA A 45 7.25 2.79 -9.60
C ALA A 45 7.16 1.32 -10.02
N ILE A 46 8.19 0.51 -9.72
CA ILE A 46 8.17 -0.93 -10.04
C ILE A 46 7.09 -1.65 -9.24
N ARG A 47 6.91 -1.30 -7.96
CA ARG A 47 5.82 -1.82 -7.13
C ARG A 47 4.45 -1.51 -7.75
N HIS A 48 4.26 -0.29 -8.25
CA HIS A 48 3.03 0.11 -8.94
C HIS A 48 2.80 -0.71 -10.22
N TYR A 49 3.81 -0.88 -11.07
CA TYR A 49 3.69 -1.70 -12.28
C TYR A 49 3.41 -3.18 -11.97
N LEU A 50 4.11 -3.74 -10.99
CA LEU A 50 3.86 -5.10 -10.53
C LEU A 50 2.42 -5.25 -10.01
N PHE A 51 1.98 -4.35 -9.15
CA PHE A 51 0.63 -4.40 -8.60
C PHE A 51 -0.46 -4.26 -9.66
N ASN A 52 -0.35 -3.28 -10.57
CA ASN A 52 -1.32 -3.12 -11.66
C ASN A 52 -1.36 -4.34 -12.59
N THR A 53 -0.20 -4.95 -12.85
CA THR A 53 -0.12 -6.18 -13.65
C THR A 53 -0.86 -7.31 -12.94
N LEU A 54 -0.66 -7.47 -11.64
CA LEU A 54 -1.35 -8.48 -10.83
C LEU A 54 -2.87 -8.27 -10.80
N VAL A 55 -3.34 -7.04 -10.64
CA VAL A 55 -4.77 -6.69 -10.70
C VAL A 55 -5.37 -7.02 -12.07
N LYS A 56 -4.64 -6.76 -13.16
CA LYS A 56 -5.10 -7.07 -14.52
C LYS A 56 -5.08 -8.57 -14.83
N ALA A 57 -4.03 -9.29 -14.41
CA ALA A 57 -3.85 -10.70 -14.70
C ALA A 57 -4.69 -11.63 -13.81
N TYR A 58 -4.96 -11.21 -12.56
CA TYR A 58 -5.65 -12.01 -11.55
C TYR A 58 -6.68 -11.17 -10.77
N PRO A 59 -7.71 -10.61 -11.45
CA PRO A 59 -8.67 -9.66 -10.85
C PRO A 59 -9.51 -10.24 -9.71
N ASP A 60 -9.64 -11.57 -9.64
CA ASP A 60 -10.38 -12.25 -8.57
C ASP A 60 -9.58 -12.30 -7.25
N ASP A 61 -8.25 -12.34 -7.33
CA ASP A 61 -7.35 -12.47 -6.18
C ASP A 61 -6.69 -11.14 -5.78
N TRP A 62 -6.47 -10.24 -6.75
CA TRP A 62 -5.76 -8.98 -6.56
C TRP A 62 -6.68 -7.79 -6.83
N LYS A 63 -6.92 -7.00 -5.78
CA LYS A 63 -7.72 -5.77 -5.82
C LYS A 63 -7.05 -4.69 -4.99
N PRO A 64 -7.17 -3.41 -5.36
CA PRO A 64 -6.75 -2.30 -4.52
C PRO A 64 -7.35 -2.40 -3.13
N ALA A 65 -6.50 -2.44 -2.11
CA ALA A 65 -6.92 -2.33 -0.72
C ALA A 65 -7.58 -0.96 -0.51
N LYS A 66 -8.58 -0.92 0.37
CA LYS A 66 -9.22 0.35 0.74
C LYS A 66 -8.21 1.27 1.41
N VAL A 67 -8.37 2.56 1.14
CA VAL A 67 -7.56 3.61 1.74
C VAL A 67 -8.42 4.50 2.60
N THR A 68 -7.80 5.08 3.62
CA THR A 68 -8.38 6.11 4.48
C THR A 68 -7.46 7.31 4.52
N HIS A 69 -8.01 8.45 4.91
CA HIS A 69 -7.29 9.69 5.06
C HIS A 69 -7.27 10.06 6.54
N GLN A 70 -6.08 10.10 7.13
CA GLN A 70 -5.87 10.51 8.52
C GLN A 70 -4.61 11.38 8.61
N GLY A 71 -4.68 12.53 9.29
CA GLY A 71 -3.53 13.41 9.48
C GLY A 71 -2.94 13.99 8.18
N GLY A 72 -3.77 14.17 7.13
CA GLY A 72 -3.31 14.73 5.85
C GLY A 72 -2.63 13.74 4.90
N VAL A 73 -2.48 12.47 5.29
CA VAL A 73 -1.81 11.43 4.48
C VAL A 73 -2.80 10.30 4.15
N ALA A 74 -2.81 9.87 2.89
CA ALA A 74 -3.53 8.67 2.47
C ALA A 74 -2.79 7.41 2.94
N GLN A 75 -3.49 6.53 3.64
CA GLN A 75 -2.94 5.27 4.17
C GLN A 75 -3.92 4.10 3.96
N PHE A 76 -3.44 2.86 4.01
CA PHE A 76 -4.30 1.68 3.89
C PHE A 76 -5.27 1.56 5.07
N ASP A 77 -6.54 1.28 4.81
CA ASP A 77 -7.54 1.11 5.86
C ASP A 77 -7.57 -0.33 6.38
N ILE A 78 -6.76 -0.61 7.39
CA ILE A 78 -6.69 -1.94 8.00
C ILE A 78 -7.96 -2.31 8.78
N THR A 79 -8.88 -1.37 9.02
CA THR A 79 -10.19 -1.68 9.63
C THR A 79 -11.13 -2.32 8.63
N GLN A 80 -10.88 -2.12 7.33
CA GLN A 80 -11.67 -2.69 6.25
C GLN A 80 -10.97 -3.91 5.66
N ASP A 81 -9.69 -3.79 5.31
CA ASP A 81 -8.90 -4.85 4.70
C ASP A 81 -7.80 -5.37 5.64
N ASP A 82 -7.40 -6.62 5.49
CA ASP A 82 -6.27 -7.23 6.20
C ASP A 82 -5.56 -8.22 5.27
N ILE A 83 -4.54 -8.92 5.76
CA ILE A 83 -3.78 -9.85 4.92
C ILE A 83 -4.59 -11.06 4.45
N LEU A 84 -5.67 -11.44 5.13
CA LEU A 84 -6.55 -12.53 4.72
C LEU A 84 -7.45 -12.05 3.57
N THR A 85 -7.94 -10.80 3.63
CA THR A 85 -8.84 -10.25 2.60
C THR A 85 -8.14 -9.61 1.41
N SER A 86 -6.92 -9.10 1.60
CA SER A 86 -6.17 -8.35 0.57
C SER A 86 -4.79 -8.94 0.30
N ALA A 87 -4.58 -9.37 -0.94
CA ALA A 87 -3.26 -9.78 -1.42
C ALA A 87 -2.26 -8.62 -1.49
N GLU A 88 -2.74 -7.38 -1.68
CA GLU A 88 -1.89 -6.18 -1.73
C GLU A 88 -1.23 -5.93 -0.37
N LEU A 89 -2.02 -5.95 0.72
CA LEU A 89 -1.51 -5.75 2.08
C LEU A 89 -0.58 -6.90 2.51
N ASP A 90 -0.89 -8.12 2.08
CA ASP A 90 -0.05 -9.28 2.35
C ASP A 90 1.32 -9.16 1.68
N ALA A 91 1.37 -8.82 0.38
CA ALA A 91 2.60 -8.80 -0.39
C ALA A 91 3.46 -7.54 -0.19
N PHE A 92 2.83 -6.37 -0.05
CA PHE A 92 3.52 -5.07 -0.05
C PHE A 92 3.60 -4.39 1.32
N GLY A 93 2.98 -4.99 2.34
CA GLY A 93 2.98 -4.42 3.69
C GLY A 93 2.25 -3.09 3.78
N TYR A 94 2.25 -2.50 4.97
CA TYR A 94 1.58 -1.24 5.25
C TYR A 94 2.10 -0.63 6.54
N MET A 95 1.79 0.65 6.72
CA MET A 95 1.90 1.36 7.99
C MET A 95 0.56 2.04 8.24
N PHE A 96 -0.06 1.72 9.36
CA PHE A 96 -1.31 2.33 9.79
C PHE A 96 -1.05 3.15 11.04
N THR A 97 -1.15 4.46 10.91
CA THR A 97 -1.00 5.36 12.04
C THR A 97 -2.28 5.40 12.86
N ILE A 98 -2.15 5.31 14.18
CA ILE A 98 -3.25 5.44 15.12
C ILE A 98 -2.90 6.60 16.04
N GLU A 99 -3.72 7.64 16.04
CA GLU A 99 -3.50 8.83 16.87
C GLU A 99 -3.30 8.43 18.35
N LYS A 100 -2.15 8.79 18.92
CA LYS A 100 -1.68 8.49 20.30
C LYS A 100 -1.50 7.02 20.65
N GLU A 101 -1.58 6.11 19.69
CA GLU A 101 -1.21 4.71 19.90
C GLU A 101 0.00 4.36 19.03
N MET A 102 0.60 3.20 19.30
CA MET A 102 1.65 2.71 18.42
C MET A 102 1.05 2.40 17.04
N SER A 103 1.73 2.82 15.98
CA SER A 103 1.34 2.47 14.63
C SER A 103 1.40 0.96 14.44
N ILE A 104 0.42 0.42 13.70
CA ILE A 104 0.44 -0.97 13.29
C ILE A 104 1.22 -1.02 11.98
N THR A 105 2.36 -1.71 12.00
CA THR A 105 3.27 -1.76 10.86
C THR A 105 3.50 -3.20 10.44
N ARG A 106 3.49 -3.40 9.12
CA ARG A 106 3.81 -4.66 8.46
C ARG A 106 4.92 -4.41 7.45
N LYS A 107 6.07 -5.05 7.64
CA LYS A 107 7.15 -5.06 6.65
C LYS A 107 6.66 -5.77 5.39
N ALA A 108 6.93 -5.20 4.22
CA ALA A 108 6.63 -5.82 2.93
C ALA A 108 7.39 -7.15 2.76
N PRO A 109 6.69 -8.29 2.59
CA PRO A 109 7.34 -9.57 2.28
C PRO A 109 7.98 -9.59 0.88
N VAL A 110 7.43 -8.83 -0.07
CA VAL A 110 8.02 -8.64 -1.39
C VAL A 110 8.97 -7.44 -1.37
N GLY A 111 10.27 -7.73 -1.34
CA GLY A 111 11.33 -6.74 -1.51
C GLY A 111 11.60 -6.48 -2.99
N ILE A 112 11.92 -5.22 -3.33
CA ILE A 112 12.21 -4.78 -4.70
C ILE A 112 13.38 -3.80 -4.64
N THR A 113 14.37 -3.93 -5.51
CA THR A 113 15.43 -2.92 -5.68
C THR A 113 14.96 -1.77 -6.57
N LYS A 114 15.76 -0.70 -6.70
CA LYS A 114 15.59 0.21 -7.85
C LYS A 114 15.93 -0.57 -9.13
N ALA A 115 15.30 -0.25 -10.25
CA ALA A 115 15.79 -0.72 -11.54
C ALA A 115 16.77 0.33 -12.07
N ILE A 116 18.05 -0.01 -12.15
CA ILE A 116 19.08 0.94 -12.57
C ILE A 116 19.53 0.58 -13.98
N SER A 117 19.74 1.58 -14.83
CA SER A 117 20.23 1.37 -16.19
C SER A 117 21.64 0.79 -16.17
N ILE A 118 21.87 -0.23 -16.99
CA ILE A 118 23.22 -0.76 -17.24
C ILE A 118 24.00 0.23 -18.11
N GLY A 119 23.36 0.83 -19.11
CA GLY A 119 23.93 1.91 -19.93
C GLY A 119 24.01 3.25 -19.19
N ASN A 120 24.97 4.09 -19.61
CA ASN A 120 25.08 5.47 -19.16
C ASN A 120 24.02 6.34 -19.83
N TYR A 121 23.43 7.26 -19.08
CA TYR A 121 22.59 8.30 -19.64
C TYR A 121 23.46 9.42 -20.23
N ASN A 122 23.34 9.65 -21.53
CA ASN A 122 24.18 10.60 -22.28
C ASN A 122 23.49 11.95 -22.54
N GLN A 123 22.49 12.31 -21.73
CA GLN A 123 21.76 13.59 -21.85
C GLN A 123 20.94 13.73 -23.16
N ASP A 124 20.46 12.61 -23.69
CA ASP A 124 19.60 12.63 -24.88
C ASP A 124 18.28 13.38 -24.58
N MET A 125 17.92 14.29 -25.48
CA MET A 125 16.76 15.17 -25.35
C MET A 125 16.06 15.34 -26.71
N VAL A 126 14.73 15.32 -26.70
CA VAL A 126 13.86 15.48 -27.86
C VAL A 126 12.96 16.70 -27.69
N PHE A 127 12.66 17.37 -28.81
CA PHE A 127 11.73 18.49 -28.88
C PHE A 127 10.42 18.05 -29.53
N TYR A 128 9.31 18.25 -28.84
CA TYR A 128 7.98 17.88 -29.31
C TYR A 128 7.08 19.11 -29.46
N ALA A 129 6.22 19.10 -30.47
CA ALA A 129 5.16 20.07 -30.65
C ALA A 129 3.97 19.41 -31.37
N ASN A 130 2.75 19.66 -30.91
CA ASN A 130 1.54 19.09 -31.54
C ASN A 130 0.97 20.06 -32.57
N HIS A 131 1.54 20.05 -33.78
CA HIS A 131 1.10 20.93 -34.87
C HIS A 131 -0.30 20.59 -35.39
N ASP A 132 -0.69 19.31 -35.38
CA ASP A 132 -1.99 18.86 -35.85
C ASP A 132 -3.14 19.45 -35.01
N LEU A 133 -3.02 19.39 -33.68
CA LEU A 133 -4.04 19.94 -32.78
C LEU A 133 -4.17 21.46 -32.94
N VAL A 134 -3.04 22.17 -33.14
CA VAL A 134 -3.03 23.60 -33.44
C VAL A 134 -3.74 23.90 -34.75
N ASN A 135 -3.48 23.12 -35.80
CA ASN A 135 -4.16 23.29 -37.08
C ASN A 135 -5.66 23.09 -36.93
N ARG A 136 -6.11 22.04 -36.22
CA ARG A 136 -7.54 21.80 -35.97
C ARG A 136 -8.21 22.92 -35.19
N ALA A 137 -7.55 23.44 -34.16
CA ALA A 137 -8.05 24.55 -33.36
C ALA A 137 -8.19 25.84 -34.20
N LYS A 138 -7.22 26.13 -35.07
CA LYS A 138 -7.31 27.25 -36.02
C LYS A 138 -8.50 27.12 -36.97
N HIS A 139 -8.79 25.92 -37.47
CA HIS A 139 -10.00 25.67 -38.27
C HIS A 139 -11.31 25.83 -37.48
N GLN A 140 -11.27 25.70 -36.15
CA GLN A 140 -12.38 25.97 -35.24
C GLN A 140 -12.48 27.45 -34.82
N GLY A 141 -11.61 28.32 -35.35
CA GLY A 141 -11.58 29.75 -35.02
C GLY A 141 -10.86 30.09 -33.71
N LEU A 142 -10.12 29.14 -33.12
CA LEU A 142 -9.30 29.39 -31.94
C LEU A 142 -7.91 29.92 -32.34
N ASP A 143 -7.52 31.06 -31.78
CA ASP A 143 -6.18 31.63 -31.96
C ASP A 143 -5.19 31.00 -30.99
N ILE A 144 -4.61 29.86 -31.39
CA ILE A 144 -3.59 29.15 -30.62
C ILE A 144 -2.31 28.93 -31.43
N THR A 145 -1.18 28.93 -30.74
CA THR A 145 0.15 28.65 -31.29
C THR A 145 0.69 27.32 -30.74
N PRO A 146 1.63 26.66 -31.46
CA PRO A 146 2.28 25.46 -30.94
C PRO A 146 2.93 25.72 -29.59
N ASN A 147 2.67 24.85 -28.62
CA ASN A 147 3.32 24.84 -27.32
C ASN A 147 4.41 23.75 -27.32
N PRO A 148 5.66 24.05 -27.70
CA PRO A 148 6.72 23.08 -27.72
C PRO A 148 7.12 22.67 -26.30
N TYR A 149 7.43 21.40 -26.11
CA TYR A 149 7.98 20.88 -24.87
C TYR A 149 9.20 20.00 -25.16
N GLN A 150 10.07 19.88 -24.17
CA GLN A 150 11.26 19.04 -24.24
C GLN A 150 11.05 17.78 -23.42
N SER A 151 11.69 16.70 -23.85
CA SER A 151 11.62 15.41 -23.20
C SER A 151 13.01 14.78 -23.17
N GLU A 152 13.49 14.44 -21.99
CA GLU A 152 14.67 13.58 -21.87
C GLU A 152 14.29 12.14 -22.24
N GLU A 153 15.12 11.50 -23.07
CA GLU A 153 14.89 10.12 -23.51
C GLU A 153 16.07 9.24 -23.13
N HIS A 154 15.82 7.99 -22.75
CA HIS A 154 16.91 7.04 -22.53
C HIS A 154 16.41 5.61 -22.68
N LYS A 155 16.86 4.96 -23.76
CA LYS A 155 16.66 3.53 -23.99
C LYS A 155 17.89 2.76 -23.53
N SER A 156 17.70 1.87 -22.56
CA SER A 156 18.78 1.04 -22.01
C SER A 156 18.23 -0.29 -21.50
N MET A 157 19.12 -1.23 -21.22
CA MET A 157 18.82 -2.33 -20.32
C MET A 157 18.81 -1.83 -18.88
N TYR A 158 17.95 -2.42 -18.06
CA TYR A 158 17.79 -2.13 -16.64
C TYR A 158 17.89 -3.43 -15.84
N LYS A 159 18.54 -3.37 -14.68
CA LYS A 159 18.64 -4.48 -13.73
C LYS A 159 17.79 -4.21 -12.51
N VAL A 160 16.91 -5.14 -12.16
CA VAL A 160 16.07 -5.11 -10.95
C VAL A 160 16.09 -6.47 -10.26
N SER A 161 16.02 -6.48 -8.93
CA SER A 161 15.87 -7.71 -8.16
C SER A 161 14.64 -7.66 -7.26
N PHE A 162 14.03 -8.82 -7.09
CA PHE A 162 12.89 -9.08 -6.23
C PHE A 162 13.27 -10.14 -5.19
N THR A 163 12.72 -10.02 -3.99
CA THR A 163 12.87 -11.01 -2.93
C THR A 163 11.51 -11.32 -2.33
N ILE A 164 11.22 -12.59 -2.05
CA ILE A 164 10.00 -13.00 -1.34
C ILE A 164 10.42 -13.63 -0.02
N ASP A 165 10.12 -12.95 1.08
CA ASP A 165 10.26 -13.46 2.43
C ASP A 165 9.05 -14.34 2.77
N THR A 166 9.21 -15.65 2.59
CA THR A 166 8.15 -16.63 2.78
C THR A 166 7.81 -16.87 4.25
N GLU A 167 8.63 -16.42 5.20
CA GLU A 167 8.33 -16.53 6.62
C GLU A 167 7.29 -15.48 7.04
N ILE A 168 7.41 -14.26 6.52
CA ILE A 168 6.48 -13.15 6.79
C ILE A 168 5.27 -13.17 5.84
N PHE A 169 5.42 -13.68 4.61
CA PHE A 169 4.31 -13.78 3.65
C PHE A 169 3.18 -14.66 4.21
N GLY A 170 1.96 -14.12 4.24
CA GLY A 170 0.79 -14.77 4.80
C GLY A 170 0.71 -14.76 6.33
N LYS A 171 1.60 -14.07 7.05
CA LYS A 171 1.57 -13.97 8.52
C LYS A 171 1.63 -12.54 9.00
N ASP A 172 0.67 -12.09 9.80
CA ASP A 172 0.61 -10.74 10.35
C ASP A 172 0.35 -10.74 11.85
N VAL A 173 0.85 -9.73 12.57
CA VAL A 173 0.69 -9.67 14.04
C VAL A 173 0.32 -8.26 14.46
N TRP A 174 -0.85 -8.12 15.09
CA TRP A 174 -1.29 -6.86 15.67
C TRP A 174 -1.20 -6.95 17.19
N VAL A 175 -0.73 -5.87 17.82
CA VAL A 175 -0.74 -5.73 19.28
C VAL A 175 -1.86 -4.77 19.64
N VAL A 176 -2.84 -5.26 20.39
CA VAL A 176 -4.05 -4.51 20.77
C VAL A 176 -4.20 -4.48 22.28
N LYS A 177 -4.78 -3.40 22.84
CA LYS A 177 -4.93 -3.24 24.29
C LYS A 177 -6.08 -4.03 24.89
N ASN A 178 -7.12 -4.29 24.10
CA ASN A 178 -8.34 -4.94 24.56
C ASN A 178 -8.47 -6.33 23.95
N GLU A 179 -9.02 -7.27 24.72
CA GLU A 179 -9.29 -8.61 24.22
C GLU A 179 -10.30 -8.54 23.07
N PRO A 180 -9.98 -9.15 21.90
CA PRO A 180 -10.93 -9.29 20.81
C PRO A 180 -12.23 -9.96 21.26
N LYS A 181 -13.37 -9.39 20.88
CA LYS A 181 -14.70 -9.88 21.25
C LYS A 181 -15.26 -10.74 20.14
N TYR A 182 -15.74 -11.93 20.48
CA TYR A 182 -16.39 -12.84 19.54
C TYR A 182 -17.88 -12.93 19.81
N ASP A 183 -18.69 -12.76 18.75
CA ASP A 183 -20.13 -12.98 18.78
C ASP A 183 -20.44 -14.28 18.02
N GLU A 184 -20.92 -15.28 18.76
CA GLU A 184 -21.22 -16.62 18.23
C GLU A 184 -22.47 -16.63 17.35
N SER A 185 -23.45 -15.76 17.61
CA SER A 185 -24.72 -15.72 16.87
C SER A 185 -24.52 -15.31 15.41
N VAL A 186 -23.62 -14.35 15.19
CA VAL A 186 -23.28 -13.82 13.85
C VAL A 186 -21.92 -14.30 13.34
N LYS A 187 -21.22 -15.16 14.10
CA LYS A 187 -19.88 -15.68 13.78
C LYS A 187 -18.90 -14.55 13.40
N GLN A 188 -18.81 -13.54 14.26
CA GLN A 188 -18.02 -12.33 13.99
C GLN A 188 -17.02 -12.06 15.11
N LEU A 189 -15.75 -11.88 14.73
CA LEU A 189 -14.69 -11.43 15.62
C LEU A 189 -14.51 -9.91 15.48
N THR A 190 -14.43 -9.20 16.60
CA THR A 190 -14.30 -7.75 16.66
C THR A 190 -13.00 -7.40 17.39
N ILE A 191 -12.09 -6.73 16.69
CA ILE A 191 -10.81 -6.28 17.22
C ILE A 191 -10.86 -4.76 17.36
N GLU A 192 -10.69 -4.27 18.58
CA GLU A 192 -10.65 -2.84 18.88
C GLU A 192 -9.21 -2.34 18.81
N LEU A 193 -8.92 -1.49 17.83
CA LEU A 193 -7.61 -0.84 17.65
C LEU A 193 -7.56 0.51 18.39
N LYS A 194 -8.69 1.23 18.44
CA LYS A 194 -8.88 2.44 19.24
C LYS A 194 -10.33 2.45 19.74
N LYS A 195 -10.52 2.75 21.02
CA LYS A 195 -11.83 2.76 21.66
C LYS A 195 -12.81 3.63 20.87
N PRO A 196 -14.01 3.12 20.54
CA PRO A 196 -15.03 3.92 19.88
C PRO A 196 -15.63 4.95 20.83
N GLU A 197 -15.48 6.22 20.46
CA GLU A 197 -16.14 7.36 21.07
C GLU A 197 -17.00 8.02 20.00
N SER A 198 -18.32 7.99 20.20
CA SER A 198 -19.27 8.67 19.33
C SER A 198 -19.96 9.79 20.08
N ILE A 199 -20.28 10.85 19.35
CA ILE A 199 -21.06 11.99 19.82
C ILE A 199 -22.14 12.29 18.80
N VAL A 200 -23.33 12.62 19.28
CA VAL A 200 -24.46 13.04 18.44
C VAL A 200 -24.74 14.50 18.71
N LEU A 201 -24.54 15.34 17.70
CA LEU A 201 -24.91 16.74 17.73
C LEU A 201 -26.39 16.88 17.38
N SER A 202 -27.11 17.71 18.13
CA SER A 202 -28.54 18.00 17.94
C SER A 202 -28.75 19.40 17.35
N ASN A 203 -29.92 19.62 16.74
CA ASN A 203 -30.32 20.89 16.11
C ASN A 203 -29.43 21.28 14.91
N VAL A 204 -28.93 20.27 14.21
CA VAL A 204 -28.07 20.46 13.04
C VAL A 204 -28.94 20.68 11.81
N GLU A 205 -28.68 21.74 11.05
CA GLU A 205 -29.28 22.01 9.75
C GLU A 205 -28.24 21.77 8.65
N LYS A 206 -28.63 21.12 7.56
CA LYS A 206 -27.77 20.97 6.39
C LYS A 206 -27.98 22.16 5.45
N ASP A 207 -26.90 22.83 5.06
CA ASP A 207 -26.94 23.88 4.05
C ASP A 207 -26.69 23.25 2.67
N GLU A 208 -27.67 23.33 1.78
CA GLU A 208 -27.62 22.73 0.43
C GLU A 208 -26.91 23.62 -0.60
N ASN A 209 -26.51 24.85 -0.24
CA ASN A 209 -25.97 25.84 -1.17
C ASN A 209 -24.42 25.86 -1.26
N VAL A 210 -23.74 24.72 -1.06
CA VAL A 210 -22.27 24.64 -1.13
C VAL A 210 -21.84 23.83 -2.36
N GLU A 211 -21.13 24.48 -3.27
CA GLU A 211 -20.49 23.83 -4.44
C GLU A 211 -19.21 23.08 -4.03
N ASN A 212 -18.94 21.96 -4.72
CA ASN A 212 -17.81 21.01 -4.57
C ASN A 212 -17.83 20.13 -3.32
N ASP A 213 -18.12 18.81 -3.46
CA ASP A 213 -17.78 17.65 -2.59
C ASP A 213 -17.71 17.81 -1.04
N GLU A 214 -18.22 18.91 -0.50
CA GLU A 214 -18.10 19.36 0.88
C GLU A 214 -19.52 19.57 1.42
N ASN A 215 -19.85 18.89 2.52
CA ASN A 215 -21.12 19.09 3.21
C ASN A 215 -20.96 20.21 4.24
N CYS A 216 -21.88 21.17 4.23
CA CYS A 216 -21.97 22.22 5.24
C CYS A 216 -23.16 21.96 6.17
N TYR A 217 -22.89 22.00 7.48
CA TYR A 217 -23.87 21.88 8.53
C TYR A 217 -23.83 23.11 9.43
N LYS A 218 -24.99 23.51 9.96
CA LYS A 218 -25.15 24.68 10.82
C LYS A 218 -25.78 24.30 12.15
N ILE A 219 -25.30 24.94 13.21
CA ILE A 219 -25.92 24.90 14.54
C ILE A 219 -26.02 26.36 15.01
N GLY A 220 -27.19 26.97 14.84
CA GLY A 220 -27.34 28.42 15.02
C GLY A 220 -26.56 29.18 13.93
N GLU A 221 -25.68 30.10 14.34
CA GLU A 221 -24.81 30.87 13.43
C GLU A 221 -23.49 30.15 13.10
N GLU A 222 -23.15 29.13 13.88
CA GLU A 222 -21.89 28.41 13.77
C GLU A 222 -21.94 27.34 12.68
N ARG A 223 -20.80 27.11 12.03
CA ARG A 223 -20.70 26.22 10.86
C ARG A 223 -19.75 25.04 11.10
N ILE A 224 -20.11 23.93 10.49
CA ILE A 224 -19.34 22.69 10.42
C ILE A 224 -19.23 22.31 8.95
N TYR A 225 -18.02 22.25 8.44
CA TYR A 225 -17.73 21.80 7.09
C TYR A 225 -17.13 20.39 7.14
N ASN A 226 -17.60 19.53 6.27
CA ASN A 226 -17.17 18.15 6.16
C ASN A 226 -16.73 17.85 4.73
N LYS A 227 -15.47 17.45 4.57
CA LYS A 227 -14.91 16.90 3.34
C LYS A 227 -14.48 15.46 3.58
N GLY A 228 -15.37 14.51 3.30
CA GLY A 228 -15.14 13.09 3.58
C GLY A 228 -15.01 12.80 5.09
N ASN A 229 -13.78 12.52 5.55
CA ASN A 229 -13.48 12.28 6.97
C ASN A 229 -12.88 13.52 7.67
N GLN A 230 -12.53 14.57 6.93
CA GLN A 230 -12.02 15.82 7.51
C GLN A 230 -13.18 16.71 7.90
N LEU A 231 -13.09 17.26 9.11
CA LEU A 231 -14.03 18.22 9.66
C LEU A 231 -13.32 19.52 9.95
N LYS A 232 -13.92 20.61 9.48
CA LYS A 232 -13.59 21.98 9.84
C LYS A 232 -14.76 22.54 10.66
N VAL A 233 -14.54 22.74 11.95
CA VAL A 233 -15.57 23.10 12.94
C VAL A 233 -15.28 24.49 13.46
N ALA A 234 -16.28 25.38 13.47
CA ALA A 234 -16.12 26.71 14.04
C ALA A 234 -15.77 26.63 15.54
N LYS A 235 -14.82 27.46 16.01
CA LYS A 235 -14.36 27.41 17.40
C LYS A 235 -15.49 27.65 18.41
N GLY A 236 -16.55 28.37 18.03
CA GLY A 236 -17.73 28.61 18.86
C GLY A 236 -18.46 27.32 19.29
N LEU A 237 -18.28 26.20 18.60
CA LEU A 237 -18.89 24.91 18.94
C LEU A 237 -18.06 24.05 19.90
N MET A 238 -16.82 24.46 20.16
CA MET A 238 -15.80 23.64 20.81
C MET A 238 -15.23 24.34 22.05
N ASN A 239 -14.78 23.57 23.03
CA ASN A 239 -14.01 24.02 24.18
C ASN A 239 -12.63 23.37 24.14
N GLU A 240 -11.59 24.18 24.21
CA GLU A 240 -10.22 23.70 24.49
C GLU A 240 -10.08 23.47 26.00
N LYS A 241 -9.63 22.27 26.36
CA LYS A 241 -9.39 21.84 27.74
C LYS A 241 -7.98 21.30 27.86
N SER A 242 -7.49 21.24 29.10
CA SER A 242 -6.20 20.64 29.43
C SER A 242 -6.34 19.63 30.55
N GLU A 243 -5.61 18.51 30.45
CA GLU A 243 -5.52 17.50 31.51
C GLU A 243 -4.05 17.27 31.89
N LYS A 244 -3.78 17.19 33.20
CA LYS A 244 -2.46 16.86 33.76
C LYS A 244 -2.59 15.57 34.56
N LYS A 245 -1.99 14.47 34.09
CA LYS A 245 -1.88 13.23 34.87
C LYS A 245 -0.73 13.34 35.88
N LYS A 246 -0.93 12.82 37.10
CA LYS A 246 0.14 12.74 38.13
C LYS A 246 1.33 11.95 37.54
N GLY A 247 2.45 12.64 37.31
CA GLY A 247 3.70 12.05 36.81
C GLY A 247 4.10 12.41 35.38
N GLU A 248 3.25 13.09 34.59
CA GLU A 248 3.63 13.60 33.25
C GLU A 248 4.03 15.10 33.33
N SER A 249 5.17 15.44 32.72
CA SER A 249 5.71 16.82 32.63
C SER A 249 4.92 17.70 31.67
N GLU A 250 4.23 17.10 30.70
CA GLU A 250 3.51 17.80 29.62
C GLU A 250 2.01 17.96 29.93
N VAL A 251 1.48 19.16 29.68
CA VAL A 251 0.05 19.47 29.77
C VAL A 251 -0.58 19.11 28.42
N LYS A 252 -1.41 18.07 28.36
CA LYS A 252 -2.11 17.66 27.14
C LYS A 252 -3.34 18.54 26.93
N LYS A 253 -3.42 19.22 25.78
CA LYS A 253 -4.57 20.02 25.35
C LYS A 253 -5.48 19.20 24.44
N TYR A 254 -6.79 19.34 24.60
CA TYR A 254 -7.80 18.62 23.82
C TYR A 254 -9.04 19.49 23.61
N LEU A 255 -9.73 19.30 22.49
CA LEU A 255 -11.03 19.87 22.18
C LEU A 255 -12.16 18.91 22.56
N GLN A 256 -13.28 19.50 22.98
CA GLN A 256 -14.56 18.83 23.14
C GLN A 256 -15.67 19.73 22.63
N PHE A 257 -16.69 19.15 22.00
CA PHE A 257 -17.90 19.90 21.69
C PHE A 257 -18.56 20.43 22.96
N LYS A 258 -19.12 21.64 22.90
CA LYS A 258 -19.88 22.23 24.01
C LYS A 258 -21.11 21.36 24.30
N LYS A 259 -21.35 21.08 25.59
CA LYS A 259 -22.41 20.15 26.05
C LYS A 259 -23.82 20.54 25.61
N GLU A 260 -24.07 21.81 25.33
CA GLU A 260 -25.36 22.32 24.83
C GLU A 260 -25.73 21.80 23.44
N PHE A 261 -24.75 21.41 22.64
CA PHE A 261 -24.97 20.88 21.30
C PHE A 261 -25.04 19.35 21.25
N ILE A 262 -24.81 18.67 22.39
CA ILE A 262 -24.75 17.22 22.48
C ILE A 262 -26.10 16.67 22.94
N LYS A 263 -26.69 15.75 22.16
CA LYS A 263 -27.96 15.10 22.49
C LYS A 263 -27.90 14.34 23.83
N GLU A 264 -26.83 13.57 24.04
CA GLU A 264 -26.60 12.81 25.27
C GLU A 264 -25.44 13.39 26.08
N LYS A 265 -25.73 14.16 27.14
CA LYS A 265 -24.74 14.86 27.97
C LYS A 265 -23.68 13.96 28.67
N LYS A 266 -23.79 12.64 28.55
CA LYS A 266 -22.83 11.65 29.07
C LYS A 266 -21.73 11.25 28.08
N THR A 267 -21.88 11.53 26.79
CA THR A 267 -20.84 11.24 25.78
C THR A 267 -19.88 12.43 25.66
N ASN A 268 -18.58 12.16 25.66
CA ASN A 268 -17.54 13.17 25.45
C ASN A 268 -16.56 12.62 24.43
N LEU A 269 -16.50 13.24 23.26
CA LEU A 269 -15.49 12.96 22.26
C LEU A 269 -14.29 13.91 22.49
N LYS A 270 -13.10 13.36 22.77
CA LYS A 270 -11.86 14.15 22.94
C LYS A 270 -11.05 14.19 21.64
N ILE A 271 -10.78 15.39 21.14
CA ILE A 271 -9.99 15.63 19.93
C ILE A 271 -8.70 16.34 20.34
N GLU A 272 -7.54 15.70 20.25
CA GLU A 272 -6.26 16.32 20.65
C GLU A 272 -5.37 16.66 19.47
N ASP A 273 -5.54 15.95 18.35
CA ASP A 273 -4.90 16.28 17.09
C ASP A 273 -5.82 17.20 16.26
N TYR A 274 -5.52 18.49 16.29
CA TYR A 274 -6.27 19.53 15.60
C TYR A 274 -5.35 20.66 15.15
N GLU A 275 -5.70 21.28 14.04
CA GLU A 275 -5.09 22.51 13.56
C GLU A 275 -6.05 23.68 13.76
N SER A 276 -5.52 24.84 14.15
CA SER A 276 -6.29 26.09 14.20
C SER A 276 -6.10 26.84 12.89
N VAL A 277 -7.19 27.15 12.20
CA VAL A 277 -7.18 27.88 10.93
C VAL A 277 -8.01 29.16 11.08
N GLN A 278 -7.53 30.27 10.52
CA GLN A 278 -8.27 31.54 10.42
C GLN A 278 -8.65 31.80 8.96
N GLU A 279 -9.94 32.01 8.70
CA GLU A 279 -10.49 32.38 7.38
C GLU A 279 -11.54 33.48 7.58
N ASP A 280 -11.44 34.58 6.83
CA ASP A 280 -12.44 35.66 6.76
C ASP A 280 -13.01 36.11 8.14
N ASN A 281 -12.12 36.46 9.08
CA ASN A 281 -12.43 36.85 10.47
C ASN A 281 -13.10 35.76 11.34
N SER A 282 -13.18 34.52 10.87
CA SER A 282 -13.71 33.39 11.61
C SER A 282 -12.60 32.38 11.96
N GLU A 283 -12.63 31.86 13.19
CA GLU A 283 -11.65 30.87 13.63
C GLU A 283 -12.26 29.46 13.58
N TYR A 284 -11.51 28.52 13.03
CA TYR A 284 -11.90 27.12 12.90
C TYR A 284 -10.87 26.18 13.53
N TYR A 285 -11.35 25.02 13.96
CA TYR A 285 -10.53 23.84 14.24
C TYR A 285 -10.72 22.82 13.14
N THR A 286 -9.62 22.30 12.62
CA THR A 286 -9.62 21.22 11.63
C THR A 286 -9.08 19.93 12.24
N PHE A 287 -9.81 18.84 12.08
CA PHE A 287 -9.40 17.50 12.54
C PHE A 287 -10.05 16.41 11.69
N SER A 288 -9.55 15.18 11.80
CA SER A 288 -10.06 14.03 11.04
C SER A 288 -10.83 13.06 11.94
N LEU A 289 -11.98 12.58 11.47
CA LEU A 289 -12.73 11.50 12.10
C LEU A 289 -12.36 10.14 11.52
N THR A 290 -12.75 9.08 12.24
CA THR A 290 -12.56 7.71 11.74
C THR A 290 -13.59 7.33 10.68
N ARG A 291 -14.76 7.97 10.68
CA ARG A 291 -15.85 7.74 9.74
C ARG A 291 -16.44 9.05 9.26
N ILE A 292 -16.99 9.03 8.06
CA ILE A 292 -17.76 10.13 7.50
C ILE A 292 -18.93 10.43 8.45
N PRO A 293 -19.10 11.69 8.87
CA PRO A 293 -20.26 12.12 9.64
C PRO A 293 -21.58 11.66 9.02
N GLU A 294 -22.44 11.04 9.83
CA GLU A 294 -23.76 10.58 9.40
C GLU A 294 -24.81 11.59 9.84
N TYR A 295 -25.55 12.16 8.88
CA TYR A 295 -26.60 13.14 9.14
C TYR A 295 -27.99 12.52 9.01
N ASP A 296 -28.79 12.61 10.07
CA ASP A 296 -30.21 12.26 10.07
C ASP A 296 -31.06 13.53 9.87
N PRO A 297 -31.69 13.70 8.69
CA PRO A 297 -32.50 14.89 8.40
C PRO A 297 -33.82 14.92 9.17
N LYS A 298 -34.39 13.78 9.56
CA LYS A 298 -35.68 13.73 10.29
C LYS A 298 -35.51 14.21 11.71
N GLU A 299 -34.40 13.80 12.31
CA GLU A 299 -34.06 14.05 13.71
C GLU A 299 -33.15 15.28 13.89
N ARG A 300 -32.72 15.91 12.79
CA ARG A 300 -31.79 17.05 12.74
C ARG A 300 -30.53 16.80 13.57
N GLN A 301 -29.92 15.64 13.33
CA GLN A 301 -28.80 15.11 14.11
C GLN A 301 -27.59 14.80 13.24
N LEU A 302 -26.40 15.16 13.73
CA LEU A 302 -25.14 14.80 13.09
C LEU A 302 -24.34 13.91 14.03
N LYS A 303 -24.14 12.66 13.62
CA LYS A 303 -23.38 11.67 14.36
C LYS A 303 -21.92 11.73 13.93
N LEU A 304 -21.04 11.99 14.90
CA LEU A 304 -19.59 11.97 14.72
C LEU A 304 -19.05 10.75 15.46
N GLU A 305 -18.34 9.88 14.76
CA GLU A 305 -17.72 8.69 15.34
C GLU A 305 -16.20 8.76 15.23
N THR A 306 -15.52 8.55 16.35
CA THR A 306 -14.10 8.18 16.39
C THR A 306 -13.98 6.80 16.97
N GLY A 307 -12.97 6.05 16.54
CA GLY A 307 -12.76 4.68 16.99
C GLY A 307 -12.45 3.74 15.85
N LEU A 308 -11.43 2.93 16.05
CA LEU A 308 -10.92 2.03 15.03
C LEU A 308 -11.25 0.61 15.46
N VAL A 309 -12.17 -0.02 14.75
CA VAL A 309 -12.61 -1.38 15.02
C VAL A 309 -12.57 -2.19 13.73
N LYS A 310 -11.83 -3.29 13.74
CA LYS A 310 -11.83 -4.28 12.68
C LYS A 310 -12.90 -5.34 13.01
N LYS A 311 -13.84 -5.54 12.10
CA LYS A 311 -14.86 -6.60 12.18
C LYS A 311 -14.55 -7.67 11.16
N ILE A 312 -14.42 -8.90 11.62
CA ILE A 312 -14.07 -10.08 10.81
C ILE A 312 -15.27 -11.02 10.85
N LYS A 313 -15.91 -11.17 9.70
CA LYS A 313 -17.10 -12.03 9.53
C LYS A 313 -16.69 -13.45 9.19
N ASN A 314 -17.63 -14.40 9.35
CA ASN A 314 -17.42 -15.83 9.06
C ASN A 314 -16.25 -16.45 9.84
N ALA A 315 -16.06 -16.00 11.08
CA ALA A 315 -15.06 -16.53 11.99
C ALA A 315 -15.66 -17.71 12.76
N VAL A 316 -15.08 -18.90 12.64
CA VAL A 316 -15.48 -20.10 13.38
C VAL A 316 -14.50 -20.29 14.53
N LYS A 317 -14.98 -20.08 15.76
CA LYS A 317 -14.17 -20.24 16.98
C LYS A 317 -13.75 -21.70 17.18
N LYS A 318 -12.49 -21.91 17.57
CA LYS A 318 -11.89 -23.19 17.93
C LYS A 318 -11.61 -23.26 19.44
N PRO A 319 -11.37 -24.47 19.99
CA PRO A 319 -11.12 -24.65 21.43
C PRO A 319 -9.87 -23.93 21.95
N ASP A 320 -8.89 -23.63 21.10
CA ASP A 320 -7.59 -23.07 21.43
C ASP A 320 -7.54 -21.52 21.34
N ASN A 321 -8.70 -20.87 21.42
CA ASN A 321 -8.84 -19.42 21.22
C ASN A 321 -8.36 -18.92 19.84
N SER A 322 -8.37 -19.82 18.86
CA SER A 322 -8.20 -19.48 17.44
C SER A 322 -9.54 -19.42 16.72
N TYR A 323 -9.54 -18.76 15.56
CA TYR A 323 -10.71 -18.54 14.72
C TYR A 323 -10.36 -18.92 13.29
N GLU A 324 -11.07 -19.87 12.71
CA GLU A 324 -10.96 -20.17 11.28
C GLU A 324 -11.83 -19.20 10.48
N ILE A 325 -11.25 -18.56 9.46
CA ILE A 325 -11.95 -17.61 8.61
C ILE A 325 -12.34 -18.30 7.32
N ILE A 326 -13.64 -18.34 7.04
CA ILE A 326 -14.21 -19.05 5.89
C ILE A 326 -14.75 -18.04 4.86
N LYS A 327 -14.33 -18.21 3.60
CA LYS A 327 -14.95 -17.53 2.46
C LYS A 327 -16.21 -18.29 2.08
N LYS A 328 -17.33 -17.56 1.99
CA LYS A 328 -18.58 -18.08 1.43
C LYS A 328 -18.79 -17.38 0.09
N GLU A 329 -18.58 -18.10 -1.01
CA GLU A 329 -18.92 -17.57 -2.32
C GLU A 329 -20.41 -17.78 -2.59
N ASN A 330 -21.12 -16.69 -2.85
CA ASN A 330 -22.48 -16.75 -3.38
C ASN A 330 -22.41 -17.00 -4.88
N SER A 331 -22.21 -18.25 -5.28
CA SER A 331 -22.47 -18.66 -6.66
C SER A 331 -23.98 -18.72 -6.84
N GLN A 332 -24.52 -17.95 -7.78
CA GLN A 332 -25.92 -18.02 -8.20
C GLN A 332 -26.22 -19.45 -8.67
N GLY A 333 -26.82 -20.25 -7.78
CA GLY A 333 -27.23 -21.63 -8.06
C GLY A 333 -26.10 -22.65 -7.96
N GLN A 334 -26.27 -23.58 -7.02
CA GLN A 334 -25.51 -24.83 -6.80
C GLN A 334 -24.19 -24.71 -6.01
N ASN A 335 -24.22 -25.36 -4.83
CA ASN A 335 -23.15 -25.65 -3.86
C ASN A 335 -22.30 -24.46 -3.38
N GLN A 336 -22.63 -23.97 -2.17
CA GLN A 336 -21.74 -23.10 -1.38
C GLN A 336 -20.42 -23.84 -1.12
N LYS A 337 -19.37 -23.49 -1.86
CA LYS A 337 -18.02 -23.97 -1.57
C LYS A 337 -17.45 -23.11 -0.46
N GLU A 338 -17.38 -23.67 0.73
CA GLU A 338 -16.71 -23.04 1.88
C GLU A 338 -15.20 -23.26 1.73
N GLU A 339 -14.46 -22.17 1.53
CA GLU A 339 -12.99 -22.21 1.42
C GLU A 339 -12.36 -21.59 2.68
N LYS A 340 -11.40 -22.29 3.28
CA LYS A 340 -10.64 -21.78 4.42
C LYS A 340 -9.62 -20.75 3.93
N ILE A 341 -9.82 -19.48 4.31
CA ILE A 341 -8.90 -18.39 3.97
C ILE A 341 -7.66 -18.42 4.85
N GLY A 342 -7.86 -18.70 6.14
CA GLY A 342 -6.80 -18.65 7.12
C GLY A 342 -7.33 -18.80 8.54
N THR A 343 -6.46 -18.48 9.49
CA THR A 343 -6.72 -18.54 10.93
C THR A 343 -6.31 -17.23 11.61
N ILE A 344 -7.02 -16.89 12.68
CA ILE A 344 -6.66 -15.81 13.57
C ILE A 344 -6.49 -16.38 14.96
N LYS A 345 -5.33 -16.17 15.59
CA LYS A 345 -5.04 -16.60 16.94
C LYS A 345 -4.92 -15.39 17.87
N VAL A 346 -5.52 -15.48 19.05
CA VAL A 346 -5.47 -14.42 20.05
C VAL A 346 -4.70 -14.91 21.28
N GLU A 347 -3.59 -14.25 21.58
CA GLU A 347 -2.71 -14.59 22.70
C GLU A 347 -2.56 -13.39 23.64
N LYS A 348 -2.74 -13.58 24.94
CA LYS A 348 -2.43 -12.53 25.92
C LYS A 348 -0.92 -12.38 26.07
N ILE A 349 -0.42 -11.15 26.09
CA ILE A 349 1.01 -10.87 26.29
C ILE A 349 1.33 -10.99 27.79
N ASN A 350 2.32 -11.83 28.14
CA ASN A 350 2.78 -11.97 29.52
C ASN A 350 3.21 -10.60 30.08
N ASN A 351 2.78 -10.29 31.31
CA ASN A 351 3.07 -9.04 32.01
C ASN A 351 2.51 -7.76 31.35
N SER A 352 1.46 -7.87 30.54
CA SER A 352 0.73 -6.74 29.97
C SER A 352 -0.76 -7.02 29.89
N ASP A 353 -1.58 -5.97 29.84
CA ASP A 353 -3.00 -6.05 29.51
C ASP A 353 -3.25 -6.17 27.99
N ALA A 354 -2.18 -6.13 27.17
CA ALA A 354 -2.27 -6.23 25.73
C ALA A 354 -2.35 -7.68 25.21
N TYR A 355 -2.89 -7.83 24.00
CA TYR A 355 -3.09 -9.07 23.28
C TYR A 355 -2.38 -9.02 21.92
N LYS A 356 -1.80 -10.15 21.50
CA LYS A 356 -1.36 -10.38 20.13
C LYS A 356 -2.49 -11.03 19.36
N VAL A 357 -2.85 -10.41 18.24
CA VAL A 357 -3.74 -10.98 17.23
C VAL A 357 -2.89 -11.40 16.05
N ILE A 358 -2.76 -12.70 15.85
CA ILE A 358 -1.90 -13.30 14.84
C ILE A 358 -2.79 -13.79 13.70
N PHE A 359 -2.60 -13.23 12.52
CA PHE A 359 -3.26 -13.63 11.29
C PHE A 359 -2.35 -14.58 10.53
N GLU A 360 -2.88 -15.71 10.06
CA GLU A 360 -2.15 -16.68 9.27
C GLU A 360 -3.01 -17.14 8.09
N LEU A 361 -2.53 -16.90 6.88
CA LEU A 361 -3.16 -17.30 5.64
C LEU A 361 -3.04 -18.82 5.45
N SER A 362 -4.01 -19.44 4.80
CA SER A 362 -3.90 -20.85 4.43
C SER A 362 -2.73 -21.07 3.46
N GLU A 363 -2.03 -22.20 3.60
CA GLU A 363 -0.87 -22.53 2.77
C GLU A 363 -1.21 -22.60 1.28
N GLU A 364 -2.44 -22.95 0.93
CA GLU A 364 -2.92 -23.00 -0.46
C GLU A 364 -2.99 -21.60 -1.07
N ILE A 365 -3.63 -20.64 -0.39
CA ILE A 365 -3.75 -19.25 -0.86
C ILE A 365 -2.38 -18.57 -0.84
N LYS A 366 -1.55 -18.84 0.16
CA LYS A 366 -0.17 -18.33 0.23
C LYS A 366 0.64 -18.76 -0.99
N LYS A 367 0.63 -20.06 -1.32
CA LYS A 367 1.29 -20.59 -2.53
C LYS A 367 0.73 -19.96 -3.80
N LYS A 368 -0.59 -19.81 -3.88
CA LYS A 368 -1.26 -19.18 -5.03
C LYS A 368 -0.78 -17.74 -5.25
N ARG A 369 -0.78 -16.90 -4.20
CA ARG A 369 -0.31 -15.50 -4.28
C ARG A 369 1.15 -15.38 -4.68
N ILE A 370 2.03 -16.19 -4.07
CA ILE A 370 3.46 -16.21 -4.42
C ILE A 370 3.64 -16.62 -5.89
N LYS A 371 2.93 -17.66 -6.34
CA LYS A 371 2.97 -18.10 -7.74
C LYS A 371 2.56 -16.98 -8.70
N GLN A 372 1.47 -16.27 -8.41
CA GLN A 372 1.00 -15.15 -9.23
C GLN A 372 2.03 -14.01 -9.33
N ILE A 373 2.70 -13.69 -8.22
CA ILE A 373 3.80 -12.71 -8.21
C ILE A 373 4.94 -13.16 -9.11
N LEU A 374 5.36 -14.43 -9.00
CA LEU A 374 6.45 -14.98 -9.81
C LEU A 374 6.07 -15.04 -11.30
N GLU A 375 4.84 -15.41 -11.63
CA GLU A 375 4.31 -15.41 -13.01
C GLU A 375 4.33 -13.98 -13.59
N ALA A 376 3.84 -12.98 -12.85
CA ALA A 376 3.89 -11.59 -13.28
C ALA A 376 5.34 -11.10 -13.51
N ILE A 377 6.29 -11.45 -12.63
CA ILE A 377 7.71 -11.11 -12.81
C ILE A 377 8.31 -11.84 -14.03
N HIS A 378 7.92 -13.10 -14.26
CA HIS A 378 8.44 -13.95 -15.32
C HIS A 378 7.94 -13.54 -16.73
N ASP A 379 6.66 -13.21 -16.85
CA ASP A 379 5.99 -12.90 -18.11
C ASP A 379 6.14 -11.42 -18.49
N GLY A 380 6.26 -10.55 -17.48
CA GLY A 380 6.55 -9.14 -17.64
C GLY A 380 5.46 -8.23 -17.07
N LEU A 381 5.82 -6.96 -16.85
CA LEU A 381 4.95 -5.98 -16.22
C LEU A 381 4.40 -4.99 -17.24
N VAL A 382 3.13 -4.62 -17.07
CA VAL A 382 2.49 -3.54 -17.80
C VAL A 382 2.98 -2.21 -17.24
N ALA A 383 3.69 -1.43 -18.08
CA ALA A 383 4.35 -0.20 -17.67
C ALA A 383 3.95 0.99 -18.56
N HIS A 384 2.76 1.53 -18.35
CA HIS A 384 2.36 2.76 -19.04
C HIS A 384 3.02 3.98 -18.39
N SER A 385 3.55 4.90 -19.19
CA SER A 385 4.14 6.16 -18.72
C SER A 385 3.88 7.28 -19.73
N SER A 386 3.30 8.39 -19.28
CA SER A 386 3.11 9.60 -20.10
C SER A 386 2.43 9.40 -21.47
N GLY A 387 1.51 8.43 -21.57
CA GLY A 387 0.79 8.11 -22.82
C GLY A 387 1.52 7.12 -23.73
N GLU A 388 2.69 6.61 -23.32
CA GLU A 388 3.39 5.52 -24.01
C GLU A 388 3.05 4.17 -23.40
N ASP A 389 2.87 3.18 -24.27
CA ASP A 389 2.71 1.78 -23.92
C ASP A 389 4.07 1.10 -23.88
N ASN A 390 4.67 1.07 -22.69
CA ASN A 390 5.90 0.33 -22.45
C ASN A 390 5.63 -0.97 -21.69
N THR A 391 6.58 -1.89 -21.75
CA THR A 391 6.55 -3.16 -21.03
C THR A 391 7.88 -3.44 -20.35
N ILE A 392 7.82 -4.11 -19.21
CA ILE A 392 8.99 -4.60 -18.49
C ILE A 392 9.01 -6.12 -18.68
N VAL A 393 9.46 -6.56 -19.85
CA VAL A 393 9.56 -8.00 -20.19
C VAL A 393 11.00 -8.47 -19.95
N PRO A 394 11.21 -9.54 -19.15
CA PRO A 394 12.54 -10.09 -18.91
C PRO A 394 13.26 -10.52 -20.20
N LEU A 395 14.44 -9.95 -20.47
CA LEU A 395 15.40 -10.46 -21.46
C LEU A 395 16.34 -11.51 -20.85
N PHE A 396 16.59 -11.39 -19.55
CA PHE A 396 17.25 -12.39 -18.73
C PHE A 396 16.61 -12.41 -17.34
N MET A 397 16.49 -13.58 -16.74
CA MET A 397 15.98 -13.79 -15.40
C MET A 397 16.74 -14.94 -14.75
N ILE A 398 17.16 -14.73 -13.51
CA ILE A 398 17.71 -15.77 -12.63
C ILE A 398 16.94 -15.76 -11.31
N ALA A 399 16.52 -16.93 -10.84
CA ALA A 399 15.75 -17.10 -9.61
C ALA A 399 16.20 -18.33 -8.83
N SER A 400 16.12 -18.29 -7.50
CA SER A 400 16.46 -19.43 -6.65
C SER A 400 15.80 -19.36 -5.28
N GLU A 401 15.70 -20.53 -4.63
CA GLU A 401 15.46 -20.64 -3.20
C GLU A 401 16.70 -20.15 -2.43
N VAL A 402 16.49 -19.26 -1.46
CA VAL A 402 17.54 -18.72 -0.60
C VAL A 402 17.21 -18.92 0.87
N VAL A 403 18.24 -19.03 1.69
CA VAL A 403 18.11 -19.08 3.15
C VAL A 403 17.69 -17.70 3.67
N VAL A 404 18.39 -16.65 3.25
CA VAL A 404 18.11 -15.26 3.65
C VAL A 404 17.35 -14.55 2.51
N PRO A 405 16.23 -13.85 2.79
CA PRO A 405 15.43 -13.14 1.78
C PRO A 405 16.16 -11.87 1.30
N SER A 406 17.25 -12.05 0.57
CA SER A 406 18.16 -11.00 0.08
C SER A 406 18.32 -11.09 -1.44
N PRO A 407 18.50 -9.96 -2.15
CA PRO A 407 18.73 -9.94 -3.60
C PRO A 407 20.17 -10.40 -3.94
N VAL A 408 20.52 -11.63 -3.58
CA VAL A 408 21.91 -12.16 -3.64
C VAL A 408 22.52 -12.11 -5.02
N PHE A 409 21.72 -12.25 -6.07
CA PHE A 409 22.21 -12.21 -7.45
C PHE A 409 22.50 -10.78 -7.96
N HIS A 410 21.96 -9.76 -7.30
CA HIS A 410 22.01 -8.37 -7.80
C HIS A 410 23.43 -7.84 -7.96
N SER A 411 24.31 -8.19 -7.02
CA SER A 411 25.69 -7.71 -6.97
C SER A 411 26.61 -8.38 -7.98
N TYR A 412 26.30 -9.61 -8.39
CA TYR A 412 27.16 -10.39 -9.29
C TYR A 412 26.75 -10.27 -10.75
N ILE A 413 25.43 -10.24 -11.02
CA ILE A 413 24.91 -10.26 -12.38
C ILE A 413 25.09 -8.89 -13.05
N ASP A 414 25.71 -8.88 -14.23
CA ASP A 414 25.83 -7.72 -15.09
C ASP A 414 25.81 -8.10 -16.58
N VAL A 415 25.74 -7.11 -17.47
CA VAL A 415 25.82 -7.28 -18.92
C VAL A 415 27.07 -6.60 -19.47
N VAL A 416 27.93 -7.37 -20.13
CA VAL A 416 29.12 -6.86 -20.83
C VAL A 416 29.06 -7.33 -22.27
N ASN A 417 29.12 -6.40 -23.23
CA ASN A 417 29.11 -6.69 -24.67
C ASN A 417 27.94 -7.58 -25.13
N GLY A 418 26.77 -7.44 -24.50
CA GLY A 418 25.58 -8.24 -24.81
C GLY A 418 25.57 -9.65 -24.21
N GLU A 419 26.51 -9.95 -23.31
CA GLU A 419 26.60 -11.22 -22.60
C GLU A 419 26.40 -11.02 -21.09
N ILE A 420 25.70 -11.96 -20.46
CA ILE A 420 25.49 -12.00 -19.01
C ILE A 420 26.75 -12.57 -18.34
N ILE A 421 27.24 -11.87 -17.33
CA ILE A 421 28.39 -12.29 -16.50
C ILE A 421 27.99 -12.47 -15.03
N GLY A 422 28.88 -13.11 -14.25
CA GLY A 422 28.74 -13.27 -12.80
C GLY A 422 27.79 -14.37 -12.32
N ILE A 423 27.32 -15.25 -13.23
CA ILE A 423 26.46 -16.39 -12.86
C ILE A 423 27.22 -17.36 -11.93
N SER A 424 28.48 -17.69 -12.22
CA SER A 424 29.25 -18.62 -11.37
C SER A 424 29.44 -18.07 -9.95
N ASP A 425 29.77 -16.78 -9.81
CA ASP A 425 29.94 -16.12 -8.51
C ASP A 425 28.65 -16.11 -7.69
N CYS A 426 27.52 -15.91 -8.37
CA CYS A 426 26.22 -15.85 -7.71
C CYS A 426 25.79 -17.22 -7.17
N LEU A 427 26.16 -18.31 -7.86
CA LEU A 427 25.94 -19.68 -7.42
C LEU A 427 26.86 -20.05 -6.25
N ASN A 428 28.09 -19.55 -6.21
CA ASN A 428 29.02 -19.78 -5.09
C ASN A 428 28.62 -19.08 -3.77
N ASN A 429 27.48 -18.39 -3.72
CA ASN A 429 26.98 -17.76 -2.51
C ASN A 429 26.29 -18.79 -1.59
N SER A 430 26.75 -18.88 -0.34
CA SER A 430 26.22 -19.82 0.68
C SER A 430 24.73 -19.66 1.02
N TRP A 431 24.10 -18.53 0.66
CA TRP A 431 22.67 -18.34 0.88
C TRP A 431 21.81 -19.01 -0.20
N VAL A 432 22.38 -19.38 -1.35
CA VAL A 432 21.67 -20.10 -2.43
C VAL A 432 21.53 -21.57 -2.04
N CYS A 433 20.33 -22.12 -2.18
CA CYS A 433 20.05 -23.50 -1.78
C CYS A 433 20.47 -24.54 -2.83
N TYR A 434 20.93 -25.70 -2.35
CA TYR A 434 21.34 -26.85 -3.15
C TYR A 434 20.31 -27.99 -3.08
N ASN A 435 20.25 -28.80 -4.13
CA ASN A 435 19.67 -30.15 -4.13
C ASN A 435 20.76 -31.15 -3.76
N THR A 436 20.49 -31.99 -2.76
CA THR A 436 21.22 -33.24 -2.55
C THR A 436 20.53 -34.34 -3.34
N PHE A 437 21.20 -34.88 -4.36
CA PHE A 437 20.76 -36.09 -5.05
C PHE A 437 21.60 -37.28 -4.59
N ASN A 438 20.95 -38.29 -3.99
CA ASN A 438 21.56 -39.59 -3.75
C ASN A 438 21.32 -40.48 -4.97
N LYS A 439 22.29 -40.55 -5.87
CA LYS A 439 22.43 -41.63 -6.85
C LYS A 439 23.87 -42.12 -6.77
N ASP A 440 24.04 -43.27 -6.12
CA ASP A 440 25.26 -44.09 -6.10
C ASP A 440 26.54 -43.35 -5.64
N ASP A 441 26.69 -43.19 -4.32
CA ASP A 441 27.94 -42.92 -3.57
C ASP A 441 28.87 -41.78 -4.07
N LYS A 442 28.31 -40.77 -4.75
CA LYS A 442 28.94 -39.45 -4.89
C LYS A 442 27.88 -38.36 -4.72
N GLU A 443 27.82 -37.76 -3.52
CA GLU A 443 27.01 -36.56 -3.30
C GLU A 443 27.42 -35.48 -4.31
N LYS A 444 26.52 -35.18 -5.25
CA LYS A 444 26.63 -33.99 -6.11
C LYS A 444 25.58 -32.99 -5.66
N GLU A 445 26.04 -31.91 -5.05
CA GLU A 445 25.22 -30.76 -4.72
C GLU A 445 24.99 -29.93 -5.99
N ASN A 446 23.75 -29.87 -6.48
CA ASN A 446 23.37 -29.01 -7.61
C ASN A 446 22.47 -27.88 -7.12
N HIS A 447 22.79 -26.62 -7.40
CA HIS A 447 21.96 -25.49 -6.99
C HIS A 447 20.52 -25.59 -7.53
N LYS A 448 19.54 -25.21 -6.72
CA LYS A 448 18.15 -25.02 -7.15
C LYS A 448 17.99 -23.66 -7.81
N VAL A 449 18.48 -23.50 -9.04
CA VAL A 449 18.42 -22.23 -9.76
C VAL A 449 17.62 -22.38 -11.05
N PHE A 450 16.75 -21.40 -11.30
CA PHE A 450 16.06 -21.20 -12.56
C PHE A 450 16.75 -20.06 -13.31
N ILE A 451 17.11 -20.30 -14.57
CA ILE A 451 17.66 -19.29 -15.47
C ILE A 451 16.85 -19.28 -16.76
N LYS A 452 16.39 -18.10 -17.16
CA LYS A 452 15.73 -17.82 -18.44
C LYS A 452 16.54 -16.74 -19.14
N GLY A 453 17.01 -17.03 -20.35
CA GLY A 453 17.60 -16.05 -21.25
C GLY A 453 16.80 -15.92 -22.54
N THR A 454 17.22 -15.00 -23.40
CA THR A 454 16.66 -14.77 -24.73
C THR A 454 17.79 -14.67 -25.73
N GLU A 455 17.50 -14.80 -27.03
CA GLU A 455 18.51 -14.62 -28.09
C GLU A 455 19.18 -13.23 -28.06
N ARG A 456 18.52 -12.23 -27.45
CA ARG A 456 19.06 -10.88 -27.28
C ARG A 456 20.17 -10.79 -26.24
N LEU A 457 20.27 -11.74 -25.31
CA LEU A 457 21.27 -11.77 -24.24
C LEU A 457 21.86 -13.17 -24.10
N LYS A 458 23.10 -13.33 -24.55
CA LYS A 458 23.83 -14.59 -24.42
C LYS A 458 24.26 -14.79 -22.97
N PHE A 459 24.34 -16.05 -22.54
CA PHE A 459 24.90 -16.41 -21.25
C PHE A 459 25.56 -17.78 -21.35
N ASN A 460 26.64 -17.98 -20.59
CA ASN A 460 27.34 -19.25 -20.51
C ASN A 460 27.21 -19.82 -19.09
N LEU A 461 26.78 -21.07 -19.00
CA LEU A 461 26.87 -21.84 -17.76
C LEU A 461 28.24 -22.51 -17.75
N ILE A 462 29.19 -21.88 -17.04
CA ILE A 462 30.47 -22.51 -16.75
C ILE A 462 30.20 -23.51 -15.62
N TYR A 463 30.05 -24.79 -15.98
CA TYR A 463 29.88 -25.91 -15.05
C TYR A 463 31.20 -26.36 -14.45
#